data_AF-A0A9E4PRF5-F1
#
_entry.id   AF-A0A9E4PRF5-F1
#
_cell.length_a   1.000
_cell.length_b   1.000
_cell.length_c   1.000
_cell.angle_alpha   90.00
_cell.angle_beta   90.00
_cell.angle_gamma   90.00
#
_symmetry.space_group_name_H-M   'P 1'
#
loop_
_entity.id
_entity.type
_entity.pdbx_description
1 polymer ?
#
loop_
_entity_poly.entity_id
_entity_poly.type
_entity_poly.pdbx_seq_one_letter_code
_entity_poly.pdbx_strand_id
1 'polypeptide(L)' 'MVLVPRETPLHSVHLENLLTLARMGAVILPPAPAFYLKPQNIDDIVRFMVSRVLVALGVDAAMPADLQYRGTED' A
#
# COMPACT_ATOMS: atom_id res chain seq x y z
N MET A 1 -14.30 -2.23 -1.31
CA MET A 1 -13.91 -1.18 -0.33
C MET A 1 -12.41 -1.26 -0.11
N VAL A 2 -11.70 -0.13 -0.08
CA VAL A 2 -10.25 -0.06 0.21
C VAL A 2 -10.05 0.72 1.50
N LEU A 3 -9.30 0.17 2.46
CA LEU A 3 -8.94 0.79 3.73
C LEU A 3 -7.43 0.98 3.80
N VAL A 4 -6.98 2.19 4.11
CA VAL A 4 -5.56 2.56 4.24
C VAL A 4 -5.24 2.91 5.71
N PRO A 5 -5.10 1.92 6.61
CA PRO A 5 -4.93 2.18 8.03
C PRO A 5 -3.51 2.68 8.34
N ARG A 6 -3.38 3.80 9.07
CA ARG A 6 -2.10 4.36 9.53
C ARG A 6 -2.08 4.41 11.05
N GLU A 7 -1.58 3.35 11.67
CA GLU A 7 -1.41 3.23 13.13
C GLU A 7 -0.20 2.35 13.43
N THR A 8 0.51 2.62 14.52
CA THR A 8 1.59 1.78 15.06
C THR A 8 1.88 2.16 16.52
N PRO A 9 1.97 1.18 17.46
CA PRO A 9 1.76 -0.25 17.27
C PRO A 9 0.28 -0.62 17.10
N LEU A 10 0.02 -1.83 16.58
CA LEU A 10 -1.35 -2.34 16.47
C LEU A 10 -1.73 -3.14 17.72
N HIS A 11 -2.84 -2.75 18.36
CA HIS A 11 -3.48 -3.53 19.41
C HIS A 11 -4.26 -4.72 18.80
N SER A 12 -4.55 -5.75 19.61
CA SER A 12 -5.33 -6.93 19.14
C SER A 12 -6.66 -6.53 18.51
N VAL A 13 -7.36 -5.55 19.09
CA VAL A 13 -8.60 -4.98 18.56
C VAL A 13 -8.42 -4.41 17.15
N HIS A 14 -7.30 -3.74 16.85
CA HIS A 14 -7.03 -3.27 15.49
C HIS A 14 -6.90 -4.45 14.53
N LEU A 15 -6.14 -5.48 14.93
CA LEU A 15 -5.89 -6.66 14.09
C LEU A 15 -7.17 -7.47 13.84
N GLU A 16 -7.99 -7.68 14.87
CA GLU A 16 -9.28 -8.39 14.75
C GLU A 16 -10.24 -7.67 13.81
N ASN A 17 -10.33 -6.34 13.91
CA ASN A 17 -11.15 -5.53 13.02
C ASN A 17 -10.64 -5.57 11.57
N LEU A 18 -9.33 -5.37 11.36
CA LEU A 18 -8.72 -5.42 10.03
C LEU A 18 -8.86 -6.81 9.40
N LEU A 19 -8.69 -7.88 10.17
CA LEU A 19 -8.89 -9.26 9.72
C LEU A 19 -10.34 -9.55 9.34
N THR A 20 -11.29 -9.07 10.15
CA THR A 20 -12.73 -9.24 9.87
C THR A 20 -13.10 -8.56 8.55
N LEU A 21 -12.67 -7.32 8.35
CA LEU A 21 -12.90 -6.59 7.10
C LEU A 21 -12.23 -7.27 5.90
N ALA A 22 -10.99 -7.75 6.05
CA ALA A 22 -10.30 -8.49 5.00
C ALA A 22 -11.07 -9.76 4.58
N ARG A 23 -11.61 -10.51 5.55
CA ARG A 23 -12.44 -11.71 5.29
C ARG A 23 -13.76 -11.38 4.58
N MET A 24 -14.27 -10.16 4.74
CA MET A 24 -15.46 -9.66 4.04
C MET A 24 -15.14 -9.07 2.65
N GLY A 25 -13.90 -9.16 2.18
CA GLY A 25 -13.49 -8.69 0.86
C GLY A 25 -13.04 -7.23 0.81
N ALA A 26 -12.81 -6.58 1.96
CA ALA A 26 -12.15 -5.28 1.99
C ALA A 26 -10.65 -5.43 1.70
N VAL A 27 -10.09 -4.52 0.90
CA VAL A 27 -8.64 -4.43 0.70
C VAL A 27 -8.03 -3.66 1.86
N ILE A 28 -7.16 -4.30 2.64
CA ILE A 28 -6.41 -3.66 3.72
C ILE A 28 -5.03 -3.29 3.18
N LEU A 29 -4.78 -2.00 3.00
CA LEU A 29 -3.60 -1.45 2.34
C LEU A 29 -2.91 -0.44 3.28
N PRO A 30 -2.17 -0.88 4.31
CA PRO A 30 -1.44 0.03 5.18
C PRO A 30 -0.41 0.85 4.37
N PRO A 31 -0.15 2.12 4.72
CA PRO A 31 0.83 2.93 4.04
C PRO A 31 2.26 2.54 4.45
N ALA A 32 2.75 1.47 3.84
CA ALA A 32 4.12 0.97 3.99
C ALA A 32 4.99 1.43 2.78
N PRO A 33 5.93 2.37 2.98
CA PRO A 33 6.78 2.88 1.90
C PRO A 33 7.63 1.81 1.22
N ALA A 34 7.74 1.88 -0.11
CA ALA A 34 8.62 1.02 -0.90
C ALA A 34 10.06 1.54 -0.94
N PHE A 35 10.79 1.42 0.16
CA PHE A 35 12.19 1.87 0.24
C PHE A 35 13.14 1.14 -0.71
N TYR A 36 12.76 -0.02 -1.23
CA TYR A 36 13.52 -0.73 -2.28
C TYR A 36 13.59 0.05 -3.60
N LEU A 37 12.71 1.04 -3.82
CA LEU A 37 12.76 1.94 -4.98
C LEU A 37 13.72 3.12 -4.79
N LYS A 38 14.44 3.19 -3.65
CA LYS A 38 15.37 4.28 -3.31
C LYS A 38 14.74 5.68 -3.56
N PRO A 39 13.58 6.00 -2.95
CA PRO A 39 12.91 7.29 -3.13
C PRO A 39 13.84 8.45 -2.72
N GLN A 40 13.82 9.54 -3.48
CA GLN A 40 14.70 10.69 -3.26
C GLN A 40 14.07 11.74 -2.35
N ASN A 41 12.74 11.76 -2.27
CA ASN A 41 11.98 12.71 -1.46
C ASN A 41 10.67 12.08 -0.94
N ILE A 42 9.92 12.85 -0.15
CA ILE A 42 8.64 12.42 0.42
C ILE A 42 7.58 12.23 -0.67
N ASP A 43 7.60 13.04 -1.73
CA ASP A 43 6.62 12.95 -2.81
C ASP A 43 6.73 11.61 -3.56
N ASP A 44 7.94 11.05 -3.70
CA ASP A 44 8.13 9.71 -4.27
C ASP A 44 7.44 8.62 -3.43
N ILE A 45 7.52 8.74 -2.09
CA ILE A 45 6.84 7.83 -1.16
C ILE A 45 5.33 7.96 -1.30
N VAL A 46 4.83 9.21 -1.33
CA VAL A 46 3.40 9.50 -1.49
C VAL A 46 2.90 9.00 -2.85
N ARG A 47 3.64 9.22 -3.94
CA ARG A 47 3.33 8.75 -5.29
C ARG A 47 3.21 7.23 -5.34
N PHE A 48 4.12 6.51 -4.70
CA PHE A 48 4.02 5.06 -4.58
C PHE A 48 2.72 4.64 -3.87
N MET A 49 2.41 5.27 -2.73
CA MET A 49 1.22 4.94 -1.96
C MET A 49 -0.08 5.25 -2.71
N VAL A 50 -0.17 6.41 -3.34
CA VAL A 50 -1.33 6.80 -4.16
C VAL A 50 -1.52 5.83 -5.32
N SER A 51 -0.44 5.47 -6.03
CA SER A 51 -0.51 4.50 -7.13
C SER A 51 -1.05 3.15 -6.66
N ARG A 52 -0.63 2.67 -5.49
CA ARG A 52 -1.15 1.43 -4.90
C ARG A 52 -2.65 1.51 -4.58
N VAL A 53 -3.12 2.66 -4.10
CA VAL A 53 -4.54 2.89 -3.81
C VAL A 53 -5.37 2.96 -5.11
N LEU A 54 -4.88 3.64 -6.14
CA LEU A 54 -5.58 3.75 -7.43
C LEU A 54 -5.75 2.38 -8.10
N VAL A 55 -4.70 1.54 -8.06
CA VAL A 55 -4.79 0.14 -8.53
C VAL A 55 -5.79 -0.67 -7.69
N ALA A 56 -5.76 -0.53 -6.36
CA ALA A 56 -6.70 -1.24 -5.48
C ALA A 56 -8.17 -0.81 -5.68
N LEU A 57 -8.41 0.43 -6.11
CA LEU A 57 -9.74 0.95 -6.45
C LEU A 57 -10.20 0.54 -7.86
N GLY A 58 -9.31 -0.03 -8.69
CA GLY A 58 -9.59 -0.34 -10.09
C GLY A 58 -9.63 0.89 -11.01
N VAL A 59 -9.07 2.02 -10.57
CA VAL A 59 -8.93 3.23 -11.41
C VAL A 59 -7.80 3.04 -12.41
N ASP A 60 -6.66 2.53 -11.94
CA ASP A 60 -5.52 2.15 -12.77
C ASP A 60 -5.45 0.63 -12.88
N ALA A 61 -5.10 0.13 -14.07
CA ALA A 61 -4.99 -1.31 -14.31
C ALA A 61 -3.75 -1.94 -13.65
N ALA A 62 -2.68 -1.17 -13.46
CA ALA A 62 -1.40 -1.64 -12.93
C ALA A 62 -0.57 -0.50 -12.34
N MET A 63 0.44 -0.87 -11.53
CA MET A 63 1.42 0.08 -11.02
C MET A 63 2.23 0.72 -12.17
N PRO A 64 2.61 2.00 -12.08
CA PRO A 64 3.55 2.63 -13.02
C PRO A 64 4.86 1.85 -13.10
N ALA A 65 5.44 1.74 -14.31
CA ALA A 65 6.61 0.89 -14.55
C ALA A 65 7.85 1.30 -13.74
N ASP A 66 7.97 2.57 -13.37
CA ASP A 66 9.00 3.15 -12.50
C ASP A 66 8.80 2.83 -11.02
N LEU A 67 7.58 2.41 -10.63
CA LEU A 67 7.22 2.05 -9.26
C LEU A 67 7.05 0.55 -9.04
N GLN A 68 7.37 -0.26 -10.05
CA GLN A 68 7.39 -1.71 -9.94
C GLN A 68 8.76 -2.19 -9.45
N TYR A 69 8.77 -3.21 -8.59
CA TYR A 69 9.99 -3.92 -8.26
C TYR A 69 10.49 -4.66 -9.51
N ARG A 70 11.73 -4.40 -9.92
CA ARG A 70 12.34 -4.99 -11.12
C ARG A 70 13.35 -6.10 -10.84
N GLY A 71 13.40 -6.61 -9.61
CA GLY A 71 14.46 -7.53 -9.19
C GLY A 71 15.71 -6.79 -8.72
N THR A 72 16.76 -7.55 -8.44
CA THR A 72 18.07 -7.05 -7.98
C THR A 72 19.05 -6.87 -9.13
N GLU A 73 18.61 -6.37 -10.30
CA GLU A 73 19.54 -6.00 -11.37
C GLU A 73 20.23 -4.66 -11.04
N ASP A 74 21.02 -4.69 -9.96
CA ASP A 74 22.23 -3.89 -9.72
C ASP A 74 23.42 -4.87 -9.79
#